data_AF-A0A4Q1BZ74-F1
#
_entry.id   AF-A0A4Q1BZ74-F1
#
_cell.length_a   1.000
_cell.length_b   1.000
_cell.length_c   1.000
_cell.angle_alpha   90.00
_cell.angle_beta   90.00
_cell.angle_gamma   90.00
#
_symmetry.space_group_name_H-M   'P 1'
#
loop_
_entity.id
_entity.type
_entity.pdbx_description
1 polymer ?
#
loop_
_entity_poly.entity_id
_entity_poly.type
_entity_poly.pdbx_seq_one_letter_code
_entity_poly.pdbx_strand_id
1 'polypeptide(L)'
;MKIDYSIKHSVPSFNLDTWLKGIEKEEPRIPYSKLKGLWDHYGELLDDFRAFLETKESVTDADGKTLTPVEIYNAIEYYKIRIEKLWLIFNLRLYKTTNVNKETQVRYIVMRAFWIDEKGKPFRKFSKNLGAENKVLVRGQIPHSDIKAVEDYILSLMEDLYYWEYISDAEAGTDSEGNIRIPRY
;
A
#
# COMPACT_ATOMS: atom_id res chain seq x y z
N MET A 1 34.82 19.52 9.56
CA MET A 1 34.53 20.52 8.49
C MET A 1 33.16 21.10 8.79
N LYS A 2 33.04 22.41 8.99
CA LYS A 2 31.75 23.07 9.21
C LYS A 2 31.24 23.52 7.84
N ILE A 3 30.16 22.92 7.36
CA ILE A 3 29.52 23.31 6.10
C ILE A 3 28.53 24.43 6.46
N ASP A 4 28.92 25.69 6.29
CA ASP A 4 27.98 26.81 6.39
C ASP A 4 27.23 26.91 5.06
N TYR A 5 25.96 26.49 5.07
CA TYR A 5 25.08 26.51 3.91
C TYR A 5 23.84 27.35 4.24
N SER A 6 23.66 28.46 3.51
CA SER A 6 22.52 29.37 3.69
C SER A 6 21.34 28.89 2.84
N ILE A 7 20.40 28.20 3.47
CA ILE A 7 19.15 27.79 2.83
C ILE A 7 18.09 28.83 3.18
N LYS A 8 17.29 29.25 2.19
CA LYS A 8 16.02 29.92 2.50
C LYS A 8 15.10 28.88 3.13
N HIS A 9 15.00 28.88 4.45
CA HIS A 9 14.17 27.93 5.22
C HIS A 9 12.68 27.94 4.82
N SER A 10 12.23 28.94 4.09
CA SER A 10 10.86 29.06 3.61
C SER A 10 10.56 28.35 2.29
N VAL A 11 11.55 28.01 1.45
CA VAL A 11 11.29 27.39 0.13
C VAL A 11 12.45 26.49 -0.35
N PRO A 12 12.19 25.23 -0.75
CA PRO A 12 10.93 24.50 -0.59
C PRO A 12 10.69 24.09 0.88
N SER A 13 9.44 24.13 1.33
CA SER A 13 9.04 23.63 2.64
C SER A 13 8.14 22.41 2.48
N PHE A 14 8.43 21.36 3.25
CA PHE A 14 7.53 20.23 3.40
C PHE A 14 6.54 20.53 4.53
N ASN A 15 5.26 20.25 4.31
CA ASN A 15 4.22 20.32 5.33
C ASN A 15 3.41 19.03 5.28
N LEU A 16 3.43 18.29 6.40
CA LEU A 16 2.80 16.97 6.48
C LEU A 16 1.31 17.04 6.18
N ASP A 17 0.56 17.98 6.78
CA ASP A 17 -0.89 18.08 6.58
C ASP A 17 -1.26 18.41 5.13
N THR A 18 -0.49 19.25 4.47
CA THR A 18 -0.70 19.60 3.05
C THR A 18 -0.41 18.40 2.15
N TRP A 19 0.64 17.64 2.45
CA TRP A 19 0.96 16.42 1.72
C TRP A 19 -0.10 15.33 1.94
N LEU A 20 -0.55 15.12 3.18
CA LEU A 20 -1.63 14.18 3.52
C LEU A 20 -2.91 14.53 2.77
N LYS A 21 -3.37 15.78 2.77
CA LYS A 21 -4.53 16.22 1.97
C LYS A 21 -4.40 15.89 0.47
N GLY A 22 -3.17 15.80 -0.05
CA GLY A 22 -2.90 15.38 -1.42
C GLY A 22 -3.12 13.89 -1.69
N ILE A 23 -3.06 13.05 -0.65
CA ILE A 23 -3.28 11.61 -0.69
C ILE A 23 -4.72 11.27 -0.30
N GLU A 24 -5.23 11.90 0.75
CA GLU A 24 -6.58 11.75 1.31
C GLU A 24 -7.64 12.48 0.47
N LYS A 25 -7.51 12.44 -0.86
CA LYS A 25 -8.39 13.17 -1.80
C LYS A 25 -9.82 12.65 -1.83
N GLU A 26 -10.02 11.42 -1.40
CA GLU A 26 -11.31 10.73 -1.42
C GLU A 26 -11.52 10.06 -0.07
N GLU A 27 -12.79 9.98 0.32
CA GLU A 27 -13.19 9.16 1.45
C GLU A 27 -12.74 7.70 1.26
N PRO A 28 -12.26 7.03 2.32
CA PRO A 28 -11.96 5.61 2.29
C PRO A 28 -13.14 4.79 1.78
N ARG A 29 -12.88 3.88 0.83
CA ARG A 29 -13.89 2.95 0.31
C ARG A 29 -14.14 1.80 1.27
N ILE A 30 -13.11 1.39 1.99
CA ILE A 30 -13.17 0.30 2.96
C ILE A 30 -13.50 0.88 4.35
N PRO A 31 -14.59 0.44 4.99
CA PRO A 31 -14.97 0.95 6.30
C PRO A 31 -13.91 0.68 7.39
N TYR A 32 -13.78 1.61 8.33
CA TYR A 32 -12.92 1.48 9.52
C TYR A 32 -13.11 0.14 10.24
N SER A 33 -14.36 -0.28 10.44
CA SER A 33 -14.69 -1.52 11.16
C SER A 33 -14.10 -2.79 10.52
N LYS A 34 -13.88 -2.79 9.21
CA LYS A 34 -13.31 -3.94 8.48
C LYS A 34 -11.80 -4.03 8.63
N LEU A 35 -11.13 -2.88 8.78
CA LEU A 35 -9.67 -2.76 8.82
C LEU A 35 -9.18 -2.08 10.10
N LYS A 36 -9.88 -2.30 11.22
CA LYS A 36 -9.63 -1.56 12.47
C LYS A 36 -8.15 -1.54 12.86
N GLY A 37 -7.50 -2.70 12.84
CA GLY A 37 -6.08 -2.81 13.20
C GLY A 37 -5.14 -1.99 12.30
N LEU A 38 -5.41 -1.92 10.98
CA LEU A 38 -4.61 -1.09 10.08
C LEU A 38 -4.90 0.40 10.24
N TRP A 39 -6.13 0.78 10.60
CA TRP A 39 -6.45 2.17 10.90
C TRP A 39 -5.83 2.66 12.21
N ASP A 40 -5.84 1.83 13.24
CA ASP A 40 -5.16 2.13 14.51
C ASP A 40 -3.65 2.27 14.26
N HIS A 41 -3.04 1.33 13.52
CA HIS A 41 -1.65 1.41 13.07
C HIS A 41 -1.35 2.65 12.21
N TYR A 42 -2.28 3.07 11.34
CA TYR A 42 -2.14 4.29 10.55
C TYR A 42 -2.02 5.53 11.45
N GLY A 43 -2.85 5.61 12.50
CA GLY A 43 -2.79 6.69 13.48
C GLY A 43 -1.44 6.74 14.19
N GLU A 44 -0.97 5.60 14.70
CA GLU A 44 0.35 5.46 15.35
C GLU A 44 1.48 5.90 14.40
N LEU A 45 1.44 5.45 13.15
CA LEU A 45 2.43 5.82 12.13
C LEU A 45 2.47 7.32 11.85
N LEU A 46 1.31 7.99 11.84
CA LEU A 46 1.24 9.44 11.65
C LEU A 46 1.83 10.21 12.84
N ASP A 47 1.55 9.74 14.05
CA ASP A 47 2.06 10.37 15.27
C ASP A 47 3.58 10.20 15.37
N ASP A 48 4.09 9.01 15.04
CA ASP A 48 5.53 8.75 14.93
C ASP A 48 6.19 9.64 13.88
N PHE A 49 5.57 9.78 12.69
CA PHE A 49 6.12 10.61 11.63
C PHE A 49 6.13 12.10 12.00
N ARG A 50 5.08 12.59 12.68
CA ARG A 50 5.06 13.96 13.22
C ARG A 50 6.18 14.19 14.21
N ALA A 51 6.34 13.30 15.19
CA ALA A 51 7.39 13.38 16.20
C ALA A 51 8.79 13.34 15.56
N PHE A 52 8.97 12.53 14.53
CA PHE A 52 10.20 12.47 13.74
C PHE A 52 10.51 13.80 13.05
N LEU A 53 9.52 14.44 12.41
CA LEU A 53 9.72 15.71 11.70
C LEU A 53 9.92 16.90 12.63
N GLU A 54 9.41 16.85 13.85
CA GLU A 54 9.53 17.90 14.86
C GLU A 54 10.79 17.78 15.72
N THR A 55 11.54 16.68 15.59
CA THR A 55 12.77 16.43 16.33
C THR A 55 13.81 17.53 16.08
N LYS A 56 14.34 18.06 17.18
CA LYS A 56 15.43 19.06 17.19
C LYS A 56 16.79 18.47 17.53
N GLU A 57 16.80 17.22 17.97
CA GLU A 57 17.97 16.47 18.38
C GLU A 57 18.54 15.64 17.23
N SER A 58 19.72 15.06 17.44
CA SER A 58 20.28 14.08 16.52
C SER A 58 19.43 12.81 16.51
N VAL A 59 18.96 12.41 15.33
CA VAL A 59 18.22 11.16 15.15
C VAL A 59 19.20 9.98 15.16
N THR A 60 18.89 8.92 15.89
CA THR A 60 19.66 7.67 15.90
C THR A 60 18.82 6.49 15.45
N ASP A 61 19.46 5.48 14.85
CA ASP A 61 18.81 4.19 14.58
C ASP A 61 18.73 3.31 15.84
N ALA A 62 18.22 2.09 15.68
CA ALA A 62 18.05 1.11 16.75
C ALA A 62 19.37 0.68 17.40
N ASP A 63 20.50 0.81 16.69
CA ASP A 63 21.84 0.50 17.21
C ASP A 63 22.51 1.71 17.87
N GLY A 64 21.79 2.85 17.95
CA GLY A 64 22.29 4.10 18.52
C GLY A 64 23.20 4.89 17.58
N LYS A 65 23.32 4.49 16.31
CA LYS A 65 24.11 5.22 15.32
C LYS A 65 23.34 6.46 14.86
N THR A 66 23.98 7.61 14.93
CA THR A 66 23.41 8.86 14.40
C THR A 66 23.20 8.78 12.90
N LEU A 67 22.01 9.13 12.44
CA LEU A 67 21.65 9.16 11.02
C LEU A 67 22.30 10.35 10.32
N THR A 68 22.83 10.09 9.13
CA THR A 68 23.27 11.12 8.19
C THR A 68 22.08 11.83 7.56
N PRO A 69 22.25 13.04 6.97
CA PRO A 69 21.17 13.74 6.27
C PRO A 69 20.50 12.92 5.16
N VAL A 70 21.25 12.06 4.47
CA VAL A 70 20.70 11.17 3.44
C VAL A 70 19.87 10.06 4.06
N GLU A 71 20.31 9.47 5.17
CA GLU A 71 19.52 8.47 5.91
C GLU A 71 18.23 9.08 6.50
N ILE A 72 18.28 10.33 6.98
CA ILE A 72 17.08 11.07 7.42
C ILE A 72 16.12 11.27 6.24
N TYR A 73 16.60 11.70 5.07
CA TYR A 73 15.78 11.80 3.87
C TYR A 73 15.13 10.46 3.49
N ASN A 74 15.91 9.38 3.52
CA ASN A 74 15.39 8.04 3.22
C ASN A 74 14.34 7.60 4.26
N ALA A 75 14.50 7.93 5.54
CA ALA A 75 13.50 7.67 6.57
C ALA A 75 12.19 8.43 6.32
N ILE A 76 12.27 9.69 5.88
CA ILE A 76 11.09 10.48 5.48
C ILE A 76 10.36 9.81 4.30
N GLU A 77 11.09 9.42 3.25
CA GLU A 77 10.48 8.71 2.12
C GLU A 77 9.90 7.36 2.53
N TYR A 78 10.53 6.65 3.46
CA TYR A 78 10.03 5.40 4.01
C TYR A 78 8.67 5.58 4.72
N TYR A 79 8.52 6.61 5.57
CA TYR A 79 7.23 6.96 6.17
C TYR A 79 6.17 7.27 5.12
N LYS A 80 6.53 8.09 4.11
CA LYS A 80 5.61 8.47 3.03
C LYS A 80 5.08 7.26 2.28
N ILE A 81 5.95 6.33 1.90
CA ILE A 81 5.58 5.10 1.18
C ILE A 81 4.64 4.23 2.03
N ARG A 82 4.90 4.07 3.33
CA ARG A 82 4.04 3.29 4.23
C ARG A 82 2.64 3.89 4.33
N ILE A 83 2.55 5.21 4.49
CA ILE A 83 1.29 5.94 4.53
C ILE A 83 0.53 5.79 3.21
N GLU A 84 1.19 5.95 2.06
CA GLU A 84 0.57 5.77 0.74
C GLU A 84 0.07 4.33 0.52
N LYS A 85 0.79 3.32 0.99
CA LYS A 85 0.36 1.91 0.95
C LYS A 85 -0.91 1.69 1.78
N LEU A 86 -0.98 2.22 3.00
CA LEU A 86 -2.19 2.14 3.83
C LEU A 86 -3.38 2.80 3.14
N TRP A 87 -3.20 3.99 2.56
CA TRP A 87 -4.26 4.65 1.81
C TRP A 87 -4.71 3.89 0.57
N LEU A 88 -3.80 3.18 -0.09
CA LEU A 88 -4.12 2.30 -1.20
C LEU A 88 -4.96 1.08 -0.75
N ILE A 89 -4.75 0.57 0.48
CA ILE A 89 -5.63 -0.44 1.09
C ILE A 89 -7.01 0.16 1.41
N PHE A 90 -7.04 1.31 2.07
CA PHE A 90 -8.29 1.96 2.50
C PHE A 90 -9.15 2.40 1.32
N ASN A 91 -8.53 2.72 0.19
CA ASN A 91 -9.17 3.09 -1.06
C ASN A 91 -8.93 2.02 -2.15
N LEU A 92 -9.08 0.74 -1.80
CA LEU A 92 -8.92 -0.37 -2.75
C LEU A 92 -9.71 -0.14 -4.05
N ARG A 93 -8.99 -0.19 -5.17
CA ARG A 93 -9.57 -0.15 -6.52
C ARG A 93 -9.23 -1.40 -7.30
N LEU A 94 -10.28 -2.05 -7.80
CA LEU A 94 -10.16 -3.21 -8.68
C LEU A 94 -10.25 -2.79 -10.15
N TYR A 95 -9.34 -3.32 -10.96
CA TYR A 95 -9.28 -3.10 -12.39
C TYR A 95 -9.63 -4.39 -13.12
N LYS A 96 -10.71 -4.36 -13.89
CA LYS A 96 -11.09 -5.48 -14.77
C LYS A 96 -10.16 -5.53 -15.98
N THR A 97 -9.62 -6.71 -16.25
CA THR A 97 -8.86 -7.01 -17.47
C THR A 97 -9.31 -8.35 -18.05
N THR A 98 -8.88 -8.64 -19.28
CA THR A 98 -9.18 -9.90 -19.96
C THR A 98 -7.89 -10.55 -20.40
N ASN A 99 -7.68 -11.81 -20.01
CA ASN A 99 -6.61 -12.65 -20.53
C ASN A 99 -7.20 -13.59 -21.59
N VAL A 100 -6.53 -13.76 -22.72
CA VAL A 100 -6.98 -14.67 -23.79
C VAL A 100 -6.06 -15.89 -23.81
N ASN A 101 -6.63 -17.08 -23.68
CA ASN A 101 -5.89 -18.30 -23.94
C ASN A 101 -5.60 -18.37 -25.45
N LYS A 102 -4.31 -18.42 -25.83
CA LYS A 102 -3.90 -18.35 -27.24
C LYS A 102 -4.35 -19.55 -28.07
N GLU A 103 -4.48 -20.72 -27.44
CA GLU A 103 -4.85 -21.96 -28.13
C GLU A 103 -6.37 -22.07 -28.29
N THR A 104 -7.11 -21.88 -27.19
CA THR A 104 -8.56 -22.07 -27.17
C THR A 104 -9.35 -20.81 -27.52
N GLN A 105 -8.69 -19.65 -27.59
CA GLN A 105 -9.29 -18.31 -27.77
C GLN A 105 -10.31 -17.95 -26.68
N VAL A 106 -10.37 -18.71 -25.59
CA VAL A 106 -11.26 -18.42 -24.45
C VAL A 106 -10.73 -17.18 -23.72
N ARG A 107 -11.64 -16.22 -23.52
CA ARG A 107 -11.39 -15.00 -22.75
C ARG A 107 -11.71 -15.23 -21.28
N TYR A 108 -10.77 -14.88 -20.41
CA TYR A 108 -10.89 -14.99 -18.95
C TYR A 108 -10.92 -13.61 -18.33
N ILE A 109 -11.88 -13.37 -17.44
CA ILE A 109 -11.97 -12.12 -16.69
C ILE A 109 -11.01 -12.21 -15.50
N VAL A 110 -10.13 -11.22 -15.39
CA VAL A 110 -9.18 -11.11 -14.28
C VAL A 110 -9.31 -9.74 -13.66
N MET A 111 -9.56 -9.73 -12.36
CA MET A 111 -9.56 -8.51 -11.55
C MET A 111 -8.15 -8.30 -10.98
N ARG A 112 -7.67 -7.05 -11.00
CA ARG A 112 -6.31 -6.70 -10.58
C ARG A 112 -6.32 -5.52 -9.63
N ALA A 113 -5.33 -5.47 -8.73
CA ALA A 113 -5.03 -4.29 -7.93
C ALA A 113 -3.54 -3.97 -7.97
N PHE A 114 -3.23 -2.70 -7.72
CA PHE A 114 -1.86 -2.19 -7.69
C PHE A 114 -1.28 -2.30 -6.28
N TRP A 115 0.03 -2.15 -6.17
CA TRP A 115 0.80 -1.94 -4.96
C TRP A 115 1.85 -0.87 -5.22
N ILE A 116 2.59 -0.47 -4.18
CA ILE A 116 3.66 0.52 -4.26
C ILE A 116 4.99 -0.18 -3.93
N ASP A 117 6.03 0.02 -4.74
CA ASP A 117 7.35 -0.57 -4.50
C ASP A 117 8.16 0.20 -3.45
N GLU A 118 9.38 -0.27 -3.11
CA GLU A 118 10.24 0.42 -2.14
C GLU A 118 10.72 1.82 -2.58
N LYS A 119 10.41 2.23 -3.81
CA LYS A 119 10.76 3.54 -4.38
C LYS A 119 9.53 4.43 -4.56
N GLY A 120 8.37 4.05 -4.00
CA GLY A 120 7.14 4.81 -4.12
C GLY A 120 6.46 4.71 -5.50
N LYS A 121 6.84 3.74 -6.34
CA LYS A 121 6.24 3.59 -7.68
C LYS A 121 5.10 2.59 -7.67
N PRO A 122 3.96 2.92 -8.28
CA PRO A 122 2.85 1.99 -8.39
C PRO A 122 3.17 0.88 -9.40
N PHE A 123 2.87 -0.36 -9.05
CA PHE A 123 3.00 -1.51 -9.93
C PHE A 123 1.85 -2.50 -9.71
N ARG A 124 1.55 -3.32 -10.71
CA ARG A 124 0.49 -4.31 -10.59
C ARG A 124 0.99 -5.50 -9.77
N LYS A 125 0.33 -5.80 -8.65
CA LYS A 125 0.74 -6.88 -7.73
C LYS A 125 -0.30 -7.97 -7.57
N PHE A 126 -1.56 -7.61 -7.34
CA PHE A 126 -2.60 -8.57 -6.99
C PHE A 126 -3.46 -8.91 -8.18
N SER A 127 -3.85 -10.17 -8.28
CA SER A 127 -4.86 -10.61 -9.24
C SER A 127 -5.76 -11.69 -8.69
N LYS A 128 -7.00 -11.70 -9.18
CA LYS A 128 -7.97 -12.78 -9.03
C LYS A 128 -8.57 -13.15 -10.39
N ASN A 129 -8.38 -14.39 -10.84
CA ASN A 129 -9.08 -14.90 -12.01
C ASN A 129 -10.52 -15.30 -11.65
N LEU A 130 -11.50 -14.70 -12.32
CA LEU A 130 -12.92 -15.03 -12.13
C LEU A 130 -13.39 -16.20 -12.99
N GLY A 131 -12.65 -16.55 -14.05
CA GLY A 131 -12.98 -17.61 -14.99
C GLY A 131 -13.34 -17.08 -16.38
N ALA A 132 -13.86 -17.98 -17.21
CA ALA A 132 -14.19 -17.68 -18.60
C ALA A 132 -15.34 -16.65 -18.68
N GLU A 133 -15.18 -15.66 -19.54
CA GLU A 133 -16.10 -14.52 -19.69
C GLU A 133 -17.56 -14.98 -19.93
N ASN A 134 -17.75 -16.00 -20.76
CA ASN A 134 -19.06 -16.56 -21.07
C ASN A 134 -19.73 -17.32 -19.90
N LYS A 135 -18.97 -17.63 -18.84
CA LYS A 135 -19.47 -18.28 -17.62
C LYS A 135 -19.67 -17.29 -16.47
N VAL A 136 -18.87 -16.23 -16.44
CA VAL A 136 -18.85 -15.23 -15.36
C VAL A 136 -19.88 -14.13 -15.61
N LEU A 137 -20.11 -13.73 -16.86
CA LEU A 137 -21.02 -12.63 -17.14
C LEU A 137 -22.49 -13.07 -17.10
N VAL A 138 -23.28 -12.38 -16.29
CA VAL A 138 -24.74 -12.46 -16.28
C VAL A 138 -25.27 -11.16 -16.89
N ARG A 139 -25.95 -11.26 -18.05
CA ARG A 139 -26.42 -10.08 -18.82
C ARG A 139 -25.31 -9.07 -19.13
N GLY A 140 -24.11 -9.57 -19.44
CA GLY A 140 -22.95 -8.75 -19.80
C GLY A 140 -22.22 -8.10 -18.61
N GLN A 141 -22.64 -8.37 -17.37
CA GLN A 141 -22.05 -7.81 -16.15
C GLN A 141 -21.51 -8.91 -15.23
N ILE A 142 -20.48 -8.59 -14.46
CA ILE A 142 -19.99 -9.49 -13.40
C ILE A 142 -20.98 -9.35 -12.22
N PRO A 143 -21.51 -10.46 -11.68
CA PRO A 143 -22.36 -10.41 -10.49
C PRO A 143 -21.70 -9.65 -9.34
N HIS A 144 -22.48 -8.83 -8.64
CA HIS A 144 -21.96 -8.01 -7.54
C HIS A 144 -21.35 -8.86 -6.40
N SER A 145 -21.90 -10.05 -6.15
CA SER A 145 -21.34 -11.02 -5.20
C SER A 145 -19.90 -11.42 -5.55
N ASP A 146 -19.61 -11.59 -6.84
CA ASP A 146 -18.28 -12.02 -7.30
C ASP A 146 -17.29 -10.88 -7.20
N ILE A 147 -17.72 -9.65 -7.51
CA ILE A 147 -16.91 -8.44 -7.30
C ILE A 147 -16.55 -8.29 -5.82
N LYS A 148 -17.53 -8.45 -4.93
CA LYS A 148 -17.32 -8.35 -3.48
C LYS A 148 -16.37 -9.45 -2.97
N ALA A 149 -16.55 -10.70 -3.42
CA ALA A 149 -15.67 -11.79 -3.04
C ALA A 149 -14.22 -11.57 -3.50
N VAL A 150 -14.03 -11.01 -4.70
CA VAL A 150 -12.70 -10.61 -5.17
C VAL A 150 -12.13 -9.47 -4.34
N GLU A 151 -12.93 -8.46 -4.01
CA GLU A 151 -12.51 -7.34 -3.17
C GLU A 151 -12.05 -7.83 -1.80
N ASP A 152 -12.83 -8.70 -1.15
CA ASP A 152 -12.48 -9.30 0.15
C ASP A 152 -11.17 -10.10 0.06
N TYR A 153 -11.01 -10.91 -0.98
CA TYR A 153 -9.79 -11.69 -1.20
C TYR A 153 -8.56 -10.81 -1.46
N ILE A 154 -8.64 -9.86 -2.39
CA ILE A 154 -7.52 -8.95 -2.68
C ILE A 154 -7.19 -8.09 -1.45
N LEU A 155 -8.20 -7.64 -0.71
CA LEU A 155 -7.99 -6.90 0.52
C LEU A 155 -7.19 -7.72 1.53
N SER A 156 -7.54 -9.00 1.74
CA SER A 156 -6.76 -9.86 2.63
C SER A 156 -5.30 -10.03 2.19
N LEU A 157 -5.03 -10.09 0.89
CA LEU A 157 -3.67 -10.18 0.35
C LEU A 157 -2.89 -8.88 0.55
N MET A 158 -3.56 -7.73 0.44
CA MET A 158 -2.94 -6.43 0.68
C MET A 158 -2.62 -6.22 2.16
N GLU A 159 -3.52 -6.61 3.05
CA GLU A 159 -3.26 -6.67 4.49
C GLU A 159 -2.04 -7.55 4.77
N ASP A 160 -2.07 -8.81 4.30
CA ASP A 160 -0.98 -9.76 4.50
C ASP A 160 0.35 -9.20 4.00
N LEU A 161 0.38 -8.60 2.80
CA LEU A 161 1.61 -8.01 2.28
C LEU A 161 2.09 -6.84 3.15
N TYR A 162 1.19 -5.97 3.61
CA TYR A 162 1.56 -4.86 4.48
C TYR A 162 2.10 -5.33 5.84
N TYR A 163 1.45 -6.32 6.44
CA TYR A 163 1.91 -6.92 7.70
C TYR A 163 3.29 -7.53 7.53
N TRP A 164 3.54 -8.25 6.44
CA TRP A 164 4.83 -8.87 6.15
C TRP A 164 5.93 -7.82 5.94
N GLU A 165 5.61 -6.72 5.26
CA GLU A 165 6.60 -5.66 4.99
C GLU A 165 6.96 -4.83 6.24
N TYR A 166 6.04 -4.67 7.21
CA TYR A 166 6.16 -3.60 8.21
C TYR A 166 5.82 -3.95 9.66
N ILE A 167 5.19 -5.09 9.92
CA ILE A 167 4.66 -5.41 11.27
C ILE A 167 5.15 -6.78 11.75
N SER A 168 5.33 -7.74 10.84
CA SER A 168 5.59 -9.14 11.17
C SER A 168 6.85 -9.66 10.50
N ASP A 169 7.65 -10.39 11.26
CA ASP A 169 8.79 -11.17 10.76
C ASP A 169 8.37 -12.58 10.27
N ALA A 170 7.07 -12.82 10.08
CA ALA A 170 6.57 -14.13 9.67
C ALA A 170 7.04 -14.50 8.25
N GLU A 171 7.33 -15.79 8.03
CA GLU A 171 7.63 -16.30 6.69
C GLU A 171 6.39 -16.22 5.79
N ALA A 172 6.55 -15.56 4.64
CA ALA A 172 5.52 -15.44 3.63
C ALA A 172 5.51 -16.65 2.67
N GLY A 173 4.32 -17.13 2.32
CA GLY A 173 4.11 -18.10 1.24
C GLY A 173 3.51 -17.45 -0.01
N THR A 174 3.35 -18.24 -1.08
CA THR A 174 2.61 -17.83 -2.29
C THR A 174 1.41 -18.73 -2.53
N ASP A 175 0.28 -18.15 -2.93
CA ASP A 175 -0.89 -18.93 -3.36
C ASP A 175 -0.79 -19.40 -4.82
N SER A 176 -1.83 -20.11 -5.28
CA SER A 176 -1.89 -20.65 -6.65
C SER A 176 -1.97 -19.58 -7.74
N GLU A 177 -2.20 -18.31 -7.37
CA GLU A 177 -2.22 -17.16 -8.27
C GLU A 177 -0.92 -16.35 -8.20
N GLY A 178 0.06 -16.83 -7.41
CA GLY A 178 1.35 -16.19 -7.22
C GLY A 178 1.31 -14.97 -6.29
N ASN A 179 0.21 -14.76 -5.55
CA ASN A 179 0.10 -13.69 -4.58
C ASN A 179 0.77 -14.10 -3.26
N ILE A 180 1.37 -13.13 -2.56
CA ILE A 180 1.96 -13.33 -1.22
C ILE A 180 0.82 -13.54 -0.22
N ARG A 181 0.99 -14.50 0.69
CA ARG A 181 0.06 -14.79 1.78
C ARG A 181 0.83 -15.08 3.07
N ILE A 182 0.40 -14.50 4.18
CA ILE A 182 0.92 -14.85 5.51
C ILE A 182 0.01 -15.93 6.10
N PRO A 183 0.54 -17.05 6.63
CA PRO A 183 -0.24 -17.99 7.42
C PRO A 183 -0.74 -17.28 8.70
N ARG A 184 -2.04 -16.95 8.75
CA ARG A 184 -2.69 -16.51 9.99
C ARG A 184 -3.06 -17.78 10.78
N TYR A 185 -2.36 -18.02 11.90
CA TYR A 185 -2.64 -19.13 12.83
C TYR A 185 -3.90 -18.87 13.67
#